data_AF-R5MLZ0-F1
#
_entry.id   AF-R5MLZ0-F1
#
_cell.length_a   1.000
_cell.length_b   1.000
_cell.length_c   1.000
_cell.angle_alpha   90.00
_cell.angle_beta   90.00
_cell.angle_gamma   90.00
#
_symmetry.space_group_name_H-M   'P 1'
#
loop_
_entity.id
_entity.type
_entity.pdbx_description
1 polymer ?
#
loop_
_entity_poly.entity_id
_entity_poly.type
_entity_poly.pdbx_seq_one_letter_code
_entity_poly.pdbx_strand_id
1 'polypeptide(L)'
;MADKKKISLGGIDNAAEEKGSFMKALWQFIKFLVVSGLVTIIQLVLANVLPLIFDSVTATLPAFLQGIFAPNTIFDAATAKGVEQIGKYVVGGVIENGTVIGGVVTWGYLLPFFLSNLVANIYGFYQNKKTTFKSDAPWYNFAIYIFLMIALILFSTWFQGWLVGVIGRSSWGWLQALARTIAGLAAGFVQMVVLFPMEKFVLLKEKKKDGEDDADADKKEEAKA
;
A
#
# COMPACT_ATOMS: atom_id res chain seq x y z
N MET A 1 -24.00 2.39 -29.47
CA MET A 1 -22.78 2.71 -28.69
C MET A 1 -23.23 2.91 -27.26
N ALA A 2 -22.80 2.06 -26.33
CA ALA A 2 -23.26 2.11 -24.95
C ALA A 2 -22.59 3.29 -24.23
N ASP A 3 -23.41 4.22 -23.74
CA ASP A 3 -22.99 5.28 -22.83
C ASP A 3 -22.27 4.68 -21.62
N LYS A 4 -20.94 4.83 -21.60
CA LYS A 4 -20.17 4.63 -20.37
C LYS A 4 -20.62 5.70 -19.40
N LYS A 5 -21.55 5.34 -18.51
CA LYS A 5 -21.94 6.13 -17.33
C LYS A 5 -20.68 6.37 -16.49
N LYS A 6 -19.95 7.47 -16.78
CA LYS A 6 -18.91 8.00 -15.91
C LYS A 6 -19.63 8.29 -14.59
N ILE A 7 -19.25 7.58 -13.53
CA ILE A 7 -19.62 7.93 -12.16
C ILE A 7 -18.98 9.30 -11.89
N SER A 8 -19.71 10.36 -12.23
CA SER A 8 -19.25 11.73 -12.10
C SER A 8 -19.51 12.18 -10.67
N LEU A 9 -18.47 12.18 -9.85
CA LEU A 9 -18.47 12.70 -8.48
C LEU A 9 -18.52 14.24 -8.44
N GLY A 10 -18.56 14.91 -9.59
CA GLY A 10 -18.45 16.37 -9.70
C GLY A 10 -19.61 17.15 -9.05
N GLY A 11 -20.81 16.57 -8.96
CA GLY A 11 -21.94 17.23 -8.28
C GLY A 11 -21.80 17.27 -6.75
N ILE A 12 -21.11 16.29 -6.16
CA ILE A 12 -20.89 16.20 -4.71
C ILE A 12 -19.70 17.09 -4.30
N ASP A 13 -18.76 17.33 -5.22
CA ASP A 13 -17.61 18.21 -5.01
C ASP A 13 -18.04 19.65 -4.66
N ASN A 14 -18.97 20.22 -5.42
CA ASN A 14 -19.45 21.58 -5.18
C ASN A 14 -20.19 21.71 -3.83
N ALA A 15 -20.98 20.70 -3.46
CA ALA A 15 -21.72 20.71 -2.19
C ALA A 15 -20.83 20.53 -0.95
N ALA A 16 -19.65 19.91 -1.09
CA ALA A 16 -18.66 19.78 -0.02
C ALA A 16 -17.80 21.05 0.14
N GLU A 17 -17.52 21.77 -0.95
CA GLU A 17 -16.81 23.06 -0.92
C GLU A 17 -17.62 24.14 -0.17
N GLU A 18 -18.95 24.13 -0.28
CA GLU A 18 -19.84 25.08 0.42
C GLU A 18 -19.94 24.86 1.94
N LYS A 19 -19.56 23.68 2.46
CA LYS A 19 -19.73 23.32 3.88
C LYS A 19 -18.45 23.41 4.73
N GLY A 20 -17.41 24.06 4.20
CA GLY A 20 -16.17 24.39 4.93
C GLY A 20 -15.03 23.38 4.76
N SER A 21 -13.81 23.81 5.12
CA SER A 21 -12.53 23.11 4.90
C SER A 21 -12.51 21.66 5.44
N PHE A 22 -13.17 21.41 6.58
CA PHE A 22 -13.26 20.07 7.17
C PHE A 22 -14.11 19.10 6.33
N MET A 23 -15.27 19.54 5.83
CA MET A 23 -16.15 18.70 4.98
C MET A 23 -15.48 18.37 3.65
N LYS A 24 -14.73 19.33 3.09
CA LYS A 24 -13.88 19.10 1.92
C LYS A 24 -12.81 18.03 2.20
N ALA A 25 -12.14 18.10 3.35
CA ALA A 25 -11.14 17.11 3.75
C ALA A 25 -11.73 15.70 3.94
N LEU A 26 -12.91 15.60 4.58
CA LEU A 26 -13.63 14.34 4.74
C LEU A 26 -14.06 13.75 3.40
N TRP A 27 -14.53 14.58 2.48
CA TRP A 27 -14.92 14.13 1.14
C TRP A 27 -13.72 13.65 0.32
N GLN A 28 -12.59 14.36 0.37
CA GLN A 28 -11.33 13.91 -0.24
C GLN A 28 -10.86 12.57 0.35
N PHE A 29 -11.03 12.38 1.66
CA PHE A 29 -10.74 11.11 2.31
C PHE A 29 -11.64 9.98 1.80
N ILE A 30 -12.95 10.21 1.67
CA ILE A 30 -13.88 9.22 1.09
C ILE A 30 -13.48 8.88 -0.36
N LYS A 31 -13.17 9.87 -1.19
CA LYS A 31 -12.68 9.63 -2.56
C LYS A 31 -11.40 8.83 -2.58
N PHE A 32 -10.45 9.15 -1.70
CA PHE A 32 -9.21 8.42 -1.56
C PHE A 32 -9.48 6.95 -1.21
N LEU A 33 -10.42 6.66 -0.31
CA LEU A 33 -10.83 5.30 0.01
C LEU A 33 -11.44 4.57 -1.19
N VAL A 34 -12.29 5.23 -1.97
CA VAL A 34 -12.88 4.65 -3.19
C VAL A 34 -11.78 4.31 -4.22
N VAL A 35 -10.84 5.22 -4.44
CA VAL A 35 -9.69 4.98 -5.33
C VAL A 35 -8.81 3.85 -4.78
N SER A 36 -8.56 3.82 -3.47
CA SER A 36 -7.80 2.76 -2.80
C SER A 36 -8.50 1.40 -2.93
N GLY A 37 -9.83 1.35 -2.94
CA GLY A 37 -10.60 0.16 -3.25
C GLY A 37 -10.33 -0.37 -4.66
N LEU A 38 -10.28 0.52 -5.67
CA LEU A 38 -9.91 0.14 -7.04
C LEU A 38 -8.46 -0.35 -7.14
N VAL A 39 -7.53 0.32 -6.45
CA VAL A 39 -6.13 -0.12 -6.32
C VAL A 39 -6.07 -1.53 -5.76
N THR A 40 -6.85 -1.82 -4.71
CA THR A 40 -6.90 -3.16 -4.09
C THR A 40 -7.37 -4.22 -5.09
N ILE A 41 -8.37 -3.93 -5.92
CA ILE A 41 -8.84 -4.85 -6.96
C ILE A 41 -7.75 -5.11 -8.00
N ILE A 42 -7.08 -4.06 -8.50
CA ILE A 42 -5.98 -4.21 -9.47
C ILE A 42 -4.85 -5.04 -8.86
N GLN A 43 -4.48 -4.74 -7.61
CA GLN A 43 -3.47 -5.47 -6.88
C GLN A 43 -3.84 -6.95 -6.74
N LEU A 44 -5.09 -7.27 -6.39
CA LEU A 44 -5.56 -8.64 -6.27
C LEU A 44 -5.44 -9.39 -7.59
N VAL A 45 -5.89 -8.78 -8.70
CA VAL A 45 -5.78 -9.39 -10.03
C VAL A 45 -4.32 -9.65 -10.38
N LEU A 46 -3.45 -8.64 -10.23
CA LEU A 46 -2.03 -8.78 -10.51
C LEU A 46 -1.36 -9.83 -9.60
N ALA A 47 -1.75 -9.91 -8.33
CA ALA A 47 -1.18 -10.86 -7.39
C ALA A 47 -1.54 -12.31 -7.72
N ASN A 48 -2.58 -12.55 -8.53
CA ASN A 48 -2.93 -13.87 -9.03
C ASN A 48 -2.39 -14.16 -10.44
N VAL A 49 -2.16 -13.13 -11.26
CA VAL A 49 -1.66 -13.28 -12.65
C VAL A 49 -0.14 -13.30 -12.70
N LEU A 50 0.55 -12.43 -11.95
CA LEU A 50 2.01 -12.35 -11.99
C LEU A 50 2.72 -13.64 -11.52
N PRO A 51 2.23 -14.39 -10.51
CA PRO A 51 2.84 -15.68 -10.16
C PRO A 51 2.93 -16.65 -11.34
N LEU A 52 1.94 -16.66 -12.25
CA LEU A 52 1.95 -17.53 -13.44
C LEU A 52 3.19 -17.36 -14.32
N ILE A 53 3.84 -16.19 -14.26
CA ILE A 53 5.03 -15.85 -15.04
C ILE A 53 6.29 -16.02 -14.17
N PHE A 54 6.24 -15.53 -12.93
CA PHE A 54 7.41 -15.39 -12.06
C PHE A 54 7.66 -16.59 -11.14
N ASP A 55 6.73 -17.54 -11.02
CA ASP A 55 6.90 -18.74 -10.19
C ASP A 55 8.09 -19.61 -10.61
N SER A 56 8.51 -19.50 -11.86
CA SER A 56 9.71 -20.18 -12.39
C SER A 56 11.03 -19.51 -11.98
N VAL A 57 10.98 -18.33 -11.37
CA VAL A 57 12.19 -17.58 -10.99
C VAL A 57 12.76 -18.15 -9.69
N THR A 58 13.86 -18.90 -9.83
CA THR A 58 14.59 -19.53 -8.73
C THR A 58 15.76 -18.71 -8.21
N ALA A 59 16.00 -17.52 -8.77
CA ALA A 59 17.05 -16.62 -8.31
C ALA A 59 16.83 -16.25 -6.84
N THR A 60 17.84 -16.46 -6.00
CA THR A 60 17.76 -16.21 -4.56
C THR A 60 17.81 -14.72 -4.23
N LEU A 61 17.13 -14.31 -3.16
CA LEU A 61 17.19 -12.95 -2.67
C LEU A 61 18.62 -12.58 -2.19
N PRO A 62 19.07 -11.34 -2.42
CA PRO A 62 20.34 -10.84 -1.90
C PRO A 62 20.32 -10.74 -0.38
N ALA A 63 21.50 -10.83 0.26
CA ALA A 63 21.66 -10.94 1.71
C ALA A 63 20.86 -9.90 2.53
N PHE A 64 20.81 -8.65 2.07
CA PHE A 64 20.11 -7.57 2.77
C PHE A 64 18.58 -7.77 2.84
N LEU A 65 17.99 -8.59 1.95
CA LEU A 65 16.56 -8.94 1.98
C LEU A 65 16.29 -10.25 2.73
N GLN A 66 17.28 -11.12 2.90
CA GLN A 66 17.08 -12.44 3.51
C GLN A 66 16.63 -12.36 4.98
N GLY A 67 17.09 -11.34 5.70
CA GLY A 67 16.63 -11.10 7.08
C GLY A 67 15.17 -10.65 7.18
N ILE A 68 14.65 -9.99 6.14
CA ILE A 68 13.24 -9.55 6.07
C ILE A 68 12.35 -10.70 5.58
N PHE A 69 12.84 -11.47 4.62
CA PHE A 69 12.14 -12.60 3.99
C PHE A 69 12.70 -13.94 4.44
N ALA A 70 12.80 -14.14 5.75
CA ALA A 70 13.25 -15.42 6.31
C ALA A 70 12.17 -16.50 6.10
N PRO A 71 12.52 -17.72 5.64
CA PRO A 71 11.53 -18.77 5.33
C PRO A 71 10.54 -19.06 6.46
N ASN A 72 11.00 -19.13 7.71
CA ASN A 72 10.15 -19.40 8.88
C ASN A 72 9.22 -18.23 9.28
N THR A 73 9.50 -17.02 8.79
CA THR A 73 8.65 -15.86 9.01
C THR A 73 7.54 -15.80 7.95
N ILE A 74 7.89 -16.18 6.73
CA ILE A 74 7.03 -16.06 5.56
C ILE A 74 6.12 -17.28 5.38
N PHE A 75 6.68 -18.48 5.58
CA PHE A 75 6.00 -19.75 5.34
C PHE A 75 5.75 -20.52 6.63
N ASP A 76 4.70 -21.32 6.62
CA ASP A 76 4.29 -22.15 7.74
C ASP A 76 4.54 -23.63 7.43
N ALA A 77 5.73 -24.11 7.76
CA ALA A 77 6.15 -25.48 7.48
C ALA A 77 5.33 -26.55 8.22
N ALA A 78 4.46 -26.17 9.16
CA ALA A 78 3.51 -27.08 9.81
C ALA A 78 2.26 -27.35 8.95
N THR A 79 2.08 -26.63 7.84
CA THR A 79 0.90 -26.74 6.97
C THR A 79 1.26 -27.32 5.60
N ALA A 80 0.37 -28.12 5.00
CA ALA A 80 0.59 -28.67 3.67
C ALA A 80 0.85 -27.58 2.61
N LYS A 81 0.11 -26.46 2.70
CA LYS A 81 0.31 -25.31 1.81
C LYS A 81 1.67 -24.63 2.02
N GLY A 82 2.12 -24.48 3.27
CA GLY A 82 3.42 -23.88 3.56
C GLY A 82 4.56 -24.78 3.09
N VAL A 83 4.45 -26.10 3.24
CA VAL A 83 5.43 -27.06 2.71
C VAL A 83 5.53 -26.96 1.18
N GLU A 84 4.41 -26.89 0.47
CA GLU A 84 4.39 -26.68 -0.99
C GLU A 84 5.07 -25.35 -1.39
N GLN A 85 4.75 -24.26 -0.68
CA GLN A 85 5.37 -22.96 -0.92
C GLN A 85 6.86 -22.96 -0.63
N ILE A 86 7.32 -23.65 0.41
CA ILE A 86 8.75 -23.79 0.73
C ILE A 86 9.45 -24.54 -0.41
N GLY A 87 8.90 -25.67 -0.86
CA GLY A 87 9.48 -26.43 -1.97
C GLY A 87 9.55 -25.64 -3.29
N LYS A 88 8.65 -24.67 -3.47
CA LYS A 88 8.58 -23.82 -4.67
C LYS A 88 9.45 -22.57 -4.60
N TYR A 89 9.52 -21.93 -3.43
CA TYR A 89 10.08 -20.58 -3.27
C TYR A 89 11.31 -20.50 -2.37
N VAL A 90 11.78 -21.62 -1.81
CA VAL A 90 12.98 -21.66 -0.97
C VAL A 90 14.01 -22.59 -1.60
N VAL A 91 15.20 -22.05 -1.86
CA VAL A 91 16.32 -22.83 -2.41
C VAL A 91 17.27 -23.20 -1.27
N GLY A 92 17.61 -24.48 -1.17
CA GLY A 92 18.59 -25.00 -0.21
C GLY A 92 18.12 -25.10 1.25
N GLY A 93 16.80 -25.02 1.48
CA GLY A 93 16.22 -25.24 2.81
C GLY A 93 15.78 -26.69 3.01
N VAL A 94 15.90 -27.19 4.24
CA VAL A 94 15.40 -28.50 4.65
C VAL A 94 14.32 -28.29 5.72
N ILE A 95 13.22 -29.04 5.65
CA ILE A 95 12.18 -28.99 6.69
C ILE A 95 12.48 -30.07 7.72
N GLU A 96 12.71 -29.64 8.96
CA GLU A 96 12.88 -30.54 10.11
C GLU A 96 11.93 -30.10 11.23
N ASN A 97 11.15 -31.05 11.76
CA ASN A 97 10.22 -30.81 12.88
C ASN A 97 9.30 -29.58 12.70
N GLY A 98 8.82 -29.35 11.48
CA GLY A 98 7.94 -28.21 11.18
C GLY A 98 8.63 -26.85 11.11
N THR A 99 9.96 -26.83 10.96
CA THR A 99 10.77 -25.61 10.79
C THR A 99 11.68 -25.76 9.57
N VAL A 100 11.90 -24.68 8.84
CA VAL A 100 12.87 -24.62 7.74
C VAL A 100 14.26 -24.34 8.31
N ILE A 101 15.17 -25.28 8.14
CA ILE A 101 16.59 -25.15 8.47
C ILE A 101 17.34 -24.73 7.20
N GLY A 102 18.00 -23.58 7.28
CA GLY A 102 18.67 -22.98 6.13
C GLY A 102 17.69 -22.55 5.03
N GLY A 103 18.24 -22.28 3.86
CA GLY A 103 17.46 -21.91 2.68
C GLY A 103 17.20 -20.42 2.52
N VAL A 104 17.11 -20.01 1.26
CA VAL A 104 16.93 -18.62 0.86
C VAL A 104 15.67 -18.50 0.00
N VAL A 105 14.81 -17.56 0.36
CA VAL A 105 13.62 -17.23 -0.43
C VAL A 105 14.03 -16.69 -1.79
N THR A 106 13.28 -17.05 -2.83
CA THR A 106 13.54 -16.62 -4.21
C THR A 106 12.80 -15.35 -4.59
N TRP A 107 13.29 -14.69 -5.64
CA TRP A 107 12.59 -13.61 -6.32
C TRP A 107 11.23 -14.04 -6.88
N GLY A 108 11.00 -15.34 -7.16
CA GLY A 108 9.71 -15.85 -7.60
C GLY A 108 8.58 -15.63 -6.59
N TYR A 109 8.88 -15.61 -5.29
CA TYR A 109 7.91 -15.24 -4.26
C TYR A 109 7.72 -13.71 -4.16
N LEU A 110 8.82 -12.97 -4.14
CA LEU A 110 8.78 -11.54 -3.85
C LEU A 110 8.27 -10.70 -5.04
N LEU A 111 8.72 -11.00 -6.27
CA LEU A 111 8.43 -10.17 -7.44
C LEU A 111 6.94 -10.04 -7.73
N PRO A 112 6.12 -11.11 -7.74
CA PRO A 112 4.68 -10.98 -7.97
C PRO A 112 4.02 -10.05 -6.97
N PHE A 113 4.29 -10.26 -5.68
CA PHE A 113 3.71 -9.45 -4.62
C PHE A 113 4.17 -7.99 -4.73
N PHE A 114 5.47 -7.77 -4.88
CA PHE A 114 6.06 -6.45 -4.98
C PHE A 114 5.54 -5.68 -6.20
N LEU A 115 5.56 -6.28 -7.39
CA LEU A 115 5.11 -5.66 -8.63
C LEU A 115 3.60 -5.40 -8.62
N SER A 116 2.80 -6.30 -8.06
CA SER A 116 1.36 -6.09 -7.92
C SER A 116 1.05 -4.86 -7.08
N ASN A 117 1.71 -4.75 -5.91
CA ASN A 117 1.57 -3.59 -5.04
C ASN A 117 2.06 -2.32 -5.76
N LEU A 118 3.24 -2.36 -6.38
CA LEU A 118 3.82 -1.19 -7.03
C LEU A 118 2.94 -0.67 -8.18
N VAL A 119 2.54 -1.54 -9.11
CA VAL A 119 1.73 -1.16 -10.28
C VAL A 119 0.35 -0.66 -9.86
N ALA A 120 -0.29 -1.32 -8.91
CA ALA A 120 -1.60 -0.91 -8.43
C ALA A 120 -1.53 0.47 -7.76
N ASN A 121 -0.53 0.72 -6.91
CA ASN A 121 -0.36 2.01 -6.26
C ASN A 121 0.04 3.11 -7.24
N ILE A 122 0.84 2.82 -8.28
CA ILE A 122 1.11 3.76 -9.37
C ILE A 122 -0.20 4.21 -10.04
N TYR A 123 -1.10 3.28 -10.34
CA TYR A 123 -2.42 3.62 -10.85
C TYR A 123 -3.19 4.51 -9.85
N GLY A 124 -3.18 4.13 -8.57
CA GLY A 124 -3.76 4.91 -7.47
C GLY A 124 -3.29 6.35 -7.43
N PHE A 125 -1.98 6.58 -7.54
CA PHE A 125 -1.38 7.91 -7.56
C PHE A 125 -1.92 8.77 -8.71
N TYR A 126 -1.93 8.25 -9.94
CA TYR A 126 -2.44 8.99 -11.10
C TYR A 126 -3.95 9.23 -11.02
N GLN A 127 -4.69 8.26 -10.47
CA GLN A 127 -6.11 8.40 -10.26
C GLN A 127 -6.40 9.46 -9.19
N ASN A 128 -5.72 9.41 -8.04
CA ASN A 128 -5.82 10.41 -6.97
C ASN A 128 -5.42 11.80 -7.44
N LYS A 129 -4.34 11.94 -8.24
CA LYS A 129 -3.94 13.20 -8.86
C LYS A 129 -5.06 13.81 -9.69
N LYS A 130 -5.79 12.99 -10.45
CA LYS A 130 -6.87 13.44 -11.36
C LYS A 130 -8.20 13.66 -10.64
N THR A 131 -8.62 12.76 -9.74
CA THR A 131 -9.98 12.77 -9.19
C THR A 131 -10.09 13.28 -7.76
N THR A 132 -9.10 12.93 -6.93
CA THR A 132 -9.14 13.18 -5.48
C THR A 132 -8.59 14.57 -5.16
N PHE A 133 -7.45 14.93 -5.76
CA PHE A 133 -6.72 16.15 -5.43
C PHE A 133 -6.63 17.18 -6.57
N LYS A 134 -7.11 16.85 -7.79
CA LYS A 134 -7.09 17.75 -8.98
C LYS A 134 -5.77 18.55 -9.10
N SER A 135 -4.64 17.86 -8.93
CA SER A 135 -3.33 18.46 -8.73
C SER A 135 -2.51 18.53 -10.03
N ASP A 136 -1.74 19.60 -10.20
CA ASP A 136 -0.73 19.79 -11.26
C ASP A 136 0.68 19.41 -10.78
N ALA A 137 0.75 18.46 -9.85
CA ALA A 137 2.02 18.05 -9.25
C ALA A 137 3.07 17.66 -10.32
N PRO A 138 4.30 18.21 -10.24
CA PRO A 138 5.38 17.89 -11.17
C PRO A 138 5.77 16.41 -11.14
N TRP A 139 6.48 15.96 -12.17
CA TRP A 139 6.90 14.57 -12.31
C TRP A 139 7.82 14.07 -11.17
N TYR A 140 8.58 14.94 -10.51
CA TYR A 140 9.44 14.54 -9.39
C TYR A 140 8.64 14.06 -8.16
N ASN A 141 7.39 14.52 -7.98
CA ASN A 141 6.52 14.00 -6.92
C ASN A 141 6.16 12.52 -7.15
N PHE A 142 6.09 12.09 -8.41
CA PHE A 142 5.95 10.68 -8.75
C PHE A 142 7.21 9.88 -8.38
N ALA A 143 8.42 10.44 -8.59
CA ALA A 143 9.66 9.77 -8.18
C ALA A 143 9.75 9.61 -6.64
N ILE A 144 9.38 10.66 -5.89
CA ILE A 144 9.30 10.60 -4.42
C ILE A 144 8.25 9.57 -3.98
N TYR A 145 7.12 9.50 -4.68
CA TYR A 145 6.07 8.50 -4.42
C TYR A 145 6.58 7.07 -4.60
N ILE A 146 7.31 6.78 -5.68
CA ILE A 146 7.90 5.46 -5.92
C ILE A 146 8.88 5.10 -4.81
N PHE A 147 9.77 6.02 -4.43
CA PHE A 147 10.72 5.80 -3.34
C PHE A 147 10.00 5.49 -2.01
N LEU A 148 8.99 6.29 -1.69
CA LEU A 148 8.14 6.09 -0.51
C LEU A 148 7.43 4.73 -0.55
N MET A 149 6.93 4.31 -1.72
CA MET A 149 6.25 3.02 -1.90
C MET A 149 7.19 1.85 -1.63
N ILE A 150 8.41 1.89 -2.18
CA ILE A 150 9.42 0.86 -1.95
C ILE A 150 9.76 0.80 -0.46
N ALA A 151 10.01 1.96 0.16
CA ALA A 151 10.30 2.03 1.60
C ALA A 151 9.15 1.48 2.45
N LEU A 152 7.91 1.83 2.12
CA LEU A 152 6.71 1.34 2.81
C LEU A 152 6.50 -0.16 2.63
N ILE A 153 6.71 -0.72 1.43
CA ILE A 153 6.56 -2.17 1.22
C ILE A 153 7.61 -2.95 2.03
N LEU A 154 8.86 -2.49 2.02
CA LEU A 154 9.94 -3.10 2.81
C LEU A 154 9.66 -2.98 4.31
N PHE A 155 9.28 -1.79 4.77
CA PHE A 155 8.92 -1.56 6.16
C PHE A 155 7.72 -2.40 6.58
N SER A 156 6.63 -2.39 5.81
CA SER A 156 5.41 -3.16 6.10
C SER A 156 5.71 -4.65 6.19
N THR A 157 6.51 -5.21 5.28
CA THR A 157 6.87 -6.63 5.33
C THR A 157 7.63 -6.95 6.62
N TRP A 158 8.66 -6.16 6.94
CA TRP A 158 9.41 -6.32 8.19
C TRP A 158 8.53 -6.13 9.43
N PHE A 159 7.70 -5.09 9.44
CA PHE A 159 6.80 -4.73 10.53
C PHE A 159 5.78 -5.84 10.77
N GLN A 160 5.22 -6.43 9.71
CA GLN A 160 4.34 -7.58 9.81
C GLN A 160 5.03 -8.77 10.47
N GLY A 161 6.24 -9.13 10.01
CA GLY A 161 7.01 -10.23 10.59
C GLY A 161 7.36 -9.99 12.06
N TRP A 162 7.80 -8.78 12.40
CA TRP A 162 8.07 -8.37 13.76
C TRP A 162 6.83 -8.45 14.65
N LEU A 163 5.69 -7.94 14.17
CA LEU A 163 4.43 -7.90 14.92
C LEU A 163 3.86 -9.31 15.13
N VAL A 164 3.95 -10.20 14.13
CA VAL A 164 3.64 -11.62 14.30
C VAL A 164 4.53 -12.24 15.38
N GLY A 165 5.83 -11.95 15.36
CA GLY A 165 6.77 -12.43 16.38
C GLY A 165 6.45 -11.91 17.78
N VAL A 166 6.02 -10.66 17.91
CA VAL A 166 5.59 -10.07 19.20
C VAL A 166 4.31 -10.75 19.70
N ILE A 167 3.30 -10.92 18.85
CA ILE A 167 2.03 -11.56 19.21
C ILE A 167 2.25 -13.04 19.55
N GLY A 168 3.17 -13.72 18.85
CA GLY A 168 3.55 -15.11 19.11
C GLY A 168 4.12 -15.36 20.51
N ARG A 169 4.64 -14.32 21.20
CA ARG A 169 5.11 -14.42 22.59
C ARG A 169 3.99 -14.26 23.62
N SER A 170 2.78 -13.92 23.18
CA SER A 170 1.62 -13.83 24.06
C SER A 170 1.20 -15.22 24.54
N SER A 171 0.77 -15.34 25.80
CA SER A 171 0.24 -16.60 26.36
C SER A 171 -1.16 -16.94 25.86
N TRP A 172 -1.78 -16.07 25.06
CA TRP A 172 -3.16 -16.23 24.62
C TRP A 172 -3.21 -16.88 23.23
N GLY A 173 -3.57 -18.16 23.17
CA GLY A 173 -3.57 -18.94 21.92
C GLY A 173 -4.44 -18.36 20.79
N TRP A 174 -5.54 -17.67 21.11
CA TRP A 174 -6.38 -17.01 20.11
C TRP A 174 -5.69 -15.80 19.45
N LEU A 175 -4.82 -15.08 20.19
CA LEU A 175 -4.03 -13.98 19.63
C LEU A 175 -2.97 -14.52 18.67
N GLN A 176 -2.32 -15.63 19.03
CA GLN A 176 -1.35 -16.30 18.15
C GLN A 176 -2.01 -16.75 16.85
N ALA A 177 -3.21 -17.32 16.92
CA ALA A 177 -3.97 -17.75 15.73
C ALA A 177 -4.32 -16.58 14.79
N LEU A 178 -4.52 -15.38 15.34
CA LEU A 178 -4.85 -14.18 14.56
C LEU A 178 -3.64 -13.29 14.24
N ALA A 179 -2.43 -13.68 14.64
CA ALA A 179 -1.24 -12.84 14.57
C ALA A 179 -0.98 -12.30 13.15
N ARG A 180 -1.07 -13.17 12.13
CA ARG A 180 -0.88 -12.77 10.71
C ARG A 180 -1.93 -11.76 10.24
N THR A 181 -3.20 -11.95 10.62
CA THR A 181 -4.28 -11.03 10.25
C THR A 181 -4.14 -9.69 10.95
N ILE A 182 -3.85 -9.69 12.25
CA ILE A 182 -3.62 -8.46 13.02
C ILE A 182 -2.42 -7.69 12.44
N ALA A 183 -1.34 -8.40 12.13
CA ALA A 183 -0.16 -7.81 11.52
C ALA A 183 -0.45 -7.20 10.14
N GLY A 184 -1.19 -7.91 9.28
CA GLY A 184 -1.63 -7.41 7.98
C GLY A 184 -2.50 -6.16 8.08
N LEU A 185 -3.45 -6.14 9.01
CA LEU A 185 -4.31 -4.98 9.26
C LEU A 185 -3.51 -3.79 9.79
N ALA A 186 -2.59 -4.02 10.73
CA ALA A 186 -1.74 -2.96 11.28
C ALA A 186 -0.83 -2.36 10.20
N ALA A 187 -0.22 -3.19 9.35
CA ALA A 187 0.61 -2.71 8.25
C ALA A 187 -0.19 -1.93 7.21
N GLY A 188 -1.38 -2.41 6.83
CA GLY A 188 -2.30 -1.68 5.95
C GLY A 188 -2.73 -0.34 6.54
N PHE A 189 -2.96 -0.28 7.85
CA PHE A 189 -3.28 0.97 8.54
C PHE A 189 -2.10 1.94 8.54
N VAL A 190 -0.87 1.48 8.82
CA VAL A 190 0.33 2.31 8.72
C VAL A 190 0.48 2.87 7.31
N GLN A 191 0.31 2.03 6.29
CA GLN A 191 0.37 2.44 4.89
C GLN A 191 -0.66 3.52 4.58
N MET A 192 -1.90 3.39 5.08
CA MET A 192 -2.95 4.40 4.92
C MET A 192 -2.60 5.72 5.61
N VAL A 193 -2.12 5.67 6.87
CA VAL A 193 -1.76 6.86 7.66
C VAL A 193 -0.55 7.59 7.09
N VAL A 194 0.34 6.89 6.37
CA VAL A 194 1.48 7.53 5.69
C VAL A 194 1.09 8.03 4.30
N LEU A 195 0.46 7.19 3.47
CA LEU A 195 0.16 7.54 2.08
C LEU A 195 -0.85 8.68 1.96
N PHE A 196 -1.92 8.68 2.77
CA PHE A 196 -2.95 9.70 2.63
C PHE A 196 -2.42 11.13 2.91
N PRO A 197 -1.74 11.40 4.05
CA PRO A 197 -1.16 12.73 4.28
C PRO A 197 -0.06 13.08 3.29
N MET A 198 0.79 12.11 2.91
CA MET A 198 1.85 12.36 1.92
C MET A 198 1.26 12.75 0.56
N GLU A 199 0.28 12.00 0.07
CA GLU A 199 -0.40 12.33 -1.18
C GLU A 199 -1.13 13.67 -1.07
N LYS A 200 -1.88 13.91 0.00
CA LYS A 200 -2.66 15.14 0.15
C LYS A 200 -1.80 16.40 0.33
N PHE A 201 -0.82 16.37 1.22
CA PHE A 201 -0.13 17.58 1.69
C PHE A 201 1.23 17.80 1.03
N VAL A 202 1.87 16.73 0.54
CA VAL A 202 3.23 16.82 -0.02
C VAL A 202 3.20 16.63 -1.53
N LEU A 203 2.64 15.52 -2.00
CA LEU A 203 2.83 15.05 -3.38
C LEU A 203 1.78 15.59 -4.35
N LEU A 204 0.54 15.76 -3.93
CA LEU A 204 -0.59 16.14 -4.78
C LEU A 204 -1.31 17.36 -4.20
N LYS A 205 -0.55 18.41 -3.86
CA LYS A 205 -1.14 19.70 -3.44
C LYS A 205 -2.16 20.15 -4.49
N GLU A 206 -3.36 20.51 -4.04
CA GLU A 206 -4.41 21.04 -4.91
C GLU A 206 -3.87 22.24 -5.70
N LYS A 207 -4.23 22.32 -6.98
CA LYS A 207 -3.94 23.52 -7.77
C LYS A 207 -4.77 24.65 -7.17
N LYS A 208 -4.12 25.67 -6.60
CA LYS A 208 -4.81 26.91 -6.22
C LYS A 208 -5.50 27.46 -7.47
N LYS A 209 -6.77 27.83 -7.38
CA LYS A 209 -7.41 28.59 -8.45
C LYS A 209 -6.74 29.96 -8.49
N ASP A 210 -6.24 30.37 -9.65
CA ASP A 210 -5.70 31.72 -9.85
C ASP A 210 -6.79 32.73 -9.42
N GLY A 211 -6.53 33.49 -8.36
CA GLY A 211 -7.44 34.49 -7.77
C GLY A 211 -7.84 34.29 -6.30
N GLU A 212 -7.49 33.18 -5.65
CA GLU A 212 -7.85 32.94 -4.23
C GLU A 212 -6.87 33.61 -3.24
N ASP A 213 -5.65 33.98 -3.68
CA ASP A 213 -4.66 34.66 -2.84
C ASP A 213 -5.01 36.14 -2.59
N ASP A 214 -5.75 36.81 -3.48
CA ASP A 214 -6.16 38.21 -3.27
C ASP A 214 -7.31 38.31 -2.25
N ALA A 215 -8.23 37.35 -2.25
CA ALA A 215 -9.38 37.35 -1.35
C ALA A 215 -9.05 36.90 0.10
N ASP A 216 -8.03 36.05 0.29
CA ASP A 216 -7.56 35.62 1.61
C ASP A 216 -6.54 36.61 2.22
N ALA A 217 -5.86 37.41 1.38
CA ALA A 217 -5.02 38.52 1.82
C ALA A 217 -5.88 39.68 2.35
N ASP A 218 -6.90 40.11 1.60
CA ASP A 218 -7.83 41.18 2.02
C ASP A 218 -8.56 40.82 3.32
N LYS A 219 -9.02 39.57 3.48
CA LYS A 219 -9.70 39.13 4.72
C LYS A 219 -8.78 39.09 5.95
N LYS A 220 -7.47 38.86 5.75
CA LYS A 220 -6.48 38.90 6.83
C LYS A 220 -6.05 40.33 7.18
N GLU A 221 -6.20 41.26 6.24
CA GLU A 221 -5.91 42.68 6.45
C GLU A 221 -7.11 43.39 7.12
N GLU A 222 -8.35 43.11 6.70
CA GLU A 222 -9.57 43.60 7.37
C GLU A 222 -9.74 43.05 8.80
N ALA A 223 -9.31 41.82 9.08
CA ALA A 223 -9.36 41.26 10.44
C ALA A 223 -8.27 41.82 11.39
N LYS A 224 -7.37 42.66 10.88
CA LYS A 224 -6.31 43.32 11.65
C LYS A 224 -6.51 44.84 11.81
N ALA A 225 -7.53 45.41 11.16
CA ALA A 225 -7.96 46.80 11.32
C ALA A 225 -9.09 46.90 12.36
#